data_AF-A0A7Y2V9G4-F1
#
_entry.id   AF-A0A7Y2V9G4-F1
#
_cell.length_a   1.000
_cell.length_b   1.000
_cell.length_c   1.000
_cell.angle_alpha   90.00
_cell.angle_beta   90.00
_cell.angle_gamma   90.00
#
_symmetry.space_group_name_H-M   'P 1'
#
loop_
_entity.id
_entity.type
_entity.pdbx_description
1 polymer ?
#
loop_
_entity_poly.entity_id
_entity_poly.type
_entity_poly.pdbx_seq_one_letter_code
_entity_poly.pdbx_strand_id
1 'polypeptide(L)'
;LAAIHNPDRHFQYSGYAFALRHCLNEIFRRDEQLFNDYMEKVNIGVLKNYQEVRDFWESYRNPTEPLFKATYGAYLQSNNQEGGIESYSYVVALLVNYYKEHSL
;
A
#
# COMPACT_ATOMS: atom_id res chain seq x y z
N LEU A 1 5.05 -4.41 -10.41
CA LEU A 1 5.27 -4.54 -11.87
C LEU A 1 4.72 -5.85 -12.44
N ALA A 2 5.00 -7.03 -11.85
CA ALA A 2 4.46 -8.30 -12.36
C ALA A 2 2.92 -8.32 -12.49
N ALA A 3 2.21 -7.79 -11.49
CA ALA A 3 0.75 -7.73 -11.48
C ALA A 3 0.16 -6.89 -12.63
N ILE A 4 0.77 -5.73 -12.94
CA ILE A 4 0.29 -4.82 -14.00
C ILE A 4 0.61 -5.31 -15.42
N HIS A 5 1.56 -6.23 -15.57
CA HIS A 5 1.88 -6.87 -16.86
C HIS A 5 1.19 -8.23 -17.04
N ASN A 6 0.39 -8.67 -16.08
CA ASN A 6 -0.41 -9.89 -16.21
C ASN A 6 -1.56 -9.65 -17.21
N PRO A 7 -1.90 -10.62 -18.08
CA PRO A 7 -3.03 -10.47 -19.02
C PRO A 7 -4.40 -10.36 -18.35
N ASP A 8 -4.55 -10.85 -17.11
CA ASP A 8 -5.78 -10.76 -16.34
C ASP A 8 -5.94 -9.39 -15.68
N ARG A 9 -7.08 -8.74 -15.97
CA ARG A 9 -7.42 -7.41 -15.47
C ARG A 9 -7.55 -7.35 -13.95
N HIS A 10 -7.88 -8.45 -13.28
CA HIS A 10 -7.94 -8.49 -11.82
C HIS A 10 -6.56 -8.34 -11.19
N PHE A 11 -5.54 -8.96 -11.79
CA PHE A 11 -4.15 -8.77 -11.36
C PHE A 11 -3.65 -7.36 -11.66
N GLN A 12 -4.01 -6.80 -12.82
CA GLN A 12 -3.64 -5.42 -13.13
C GLN A 12 -4.26 -4.44 -12.12
N TYR A 13 -5.56 -4.60 -11.87
CA TYR A 13 -6.29 -3.81 -10.89
C TYR A 13 -5.67 -3.92 -9.49
N SER A 14 -5.36 -5.13 -9.02
CA SER A 14 -4.76 -5.30 -7.69
C SER A 14 -3.39 -4.62 -7.60
N GLY A 15 -2.61 -4.65 -8.68
CA GLY A 15 -1.33 -3.93 -8.78
C GLY A 15 -1.49 -2.42 -8.68
N TYR A 16 -2.45 -1.84 -9.39
CA TYR A 16 -2.73 -0.40 -9.34
C TYR A 16 -3.36 0.04 -8.03
N ALA A 17 -4.32 -0.72 -7.49
CA ALA A 17 -4.94 -0.44 -6.19
C ALA A 17 -3.90 -0.47 -5.06
N PHE A 18 -2.97 -1.43 -5.09
CA PHE A 18 -1.84 -1.47 -4.17
C PHE A 18 -0.96 -0.21 -4.29
N ALA A 19 -0.52 0.14 -5.52
CA ALA A 19 0.32 1.32 -5.74
C ALA A 19 -0.37 2.62 -5.30
N LEU A 20 -1.65 2.79 -5.66
CA LEU A 20 -2.44 3.97 -5.31
C LEU A 20 -2.56 4.15 -3.80
N ARG A 21 -2.88 3.09 -3.05
CA ARG A 21 -2.95 3.14 -1.58
C ARG A 21 -1.63 3.60 -0.96
N HIS A 22 -0.50 3.11 -1.46
CA HIS A 22 0.82 3.51 -0.99
C HIS A 22 1.10 4.99 -1.27
N CYS A 23 0.82 5.47 -2.49
CA CYS A 23 0.98 6.87 -2.84
C CYS A 23 0.09 7.79 -1.99
N LEU A 24 -1.18 7.44 -1.80
CA LEU A 24 -2.11 8.21 -0.97
C LEU A 24 -1.64 8.28 0.49
N ASN A 25 -1.16 7.17 1.06
CA ASN A 25 -0.61 7.17 2.42
C ASN A 25 0.64 8.06 2.54
N GLU A 26 1.52 8.06 1.54
CA GLU A 26 2.69 8.95 1.55
C GLU A 26 2.31 10.43 1.38
N ILE A 27 1.27 10.74 0.61
CA ILE A 27 0.73 12.10 0.52
C ILE A 27 0.15 12.51 1.88
N PHE A 28 -0.69 11.68 2.49
CA PHE A 28 -1.30 11.97 3.79
C PHE A 28 -0.27 12.31 4.88
N ARG A 29 0.84 11.56 4.92
CA ARG A 29 1.94 11.79 5.88
C ARG A 29 2.66 13.13 5.67
N ARG A 30 2.60 13.70 4.47
CA ARG A 30 3.35 14.91 4.08
C ARG A 30 2.46 16.15 4.00
N ASP A 31 1.24 15.98 3.50
CA ASP A 31 0.28 17.04 3.24
C ASP A 31 -1.15 16.45 3.25
N GLU A 32 -1.85 16.66 4.37
CA GLU A 32 -3.21 16.17 4.58
C GLU A 32 -4.23 16.88 3.67
N GLN A 33 -4.02 18.17 3.36
CA GLN A 33 -4.92 18.90 2.47
C GLN A 33 -4.82 18.32 1.05
N LEU A 34 -3.61 18.10 0.56
CA LEU A 34 -3.38 17.49 -0.74
C LEU A 34 -3.94 16.07 -0.81
N PHE A 35 -3.83 15.31 0.29
CA PHE A 35 -4.46 13.99 0.39
C PHE A 35 -5.98 14.06 0.20
N ASN A 36 -6.66 14.99 0.87
CA ASN A 36 -8.10 15.17 0.73
C ASN A 36 -8.48 15.51 -0.72
N ASP A 37 -7.75 16.42 -1.36
CA ASP A 37 -7.97 16.79 -2.77
C ASP A 37 -7.79 15.59 -3.73
N TYR A 38 -6.85 14.68 -3.43
CA TYR A 38 -6.66 13.47 -4.23
C TYR A 38 -7.70 12.40 -3.92
N MET A 39 -8.13 12.26 -2.67
CA MET A 39 -9.16 11.31 -2.25
C MET A 39 -10.48 11.57 -2.97
N GLU A 40 -10.86 12.82 -3.19
CA GLU A 40 -12.05 13.19 -3.97
C GLU A 40 -11.99 12.73 -5.43
N LYS A 41 -10.78 12.55 -5.99
CA LYS A 41 -10.57 12.07 -7.36
C LYS A 41 -10.61 10.56 -7.47
N VAL A 42 -10.51 9.84 -6.35
CA VAL A 42 -10.52 8.37 -6.35
C VAL A 42 -11.94 7.88 -6.60
N ASN A 43 -12.09 6.94 -7.54
CA ASN A 43 -13.38 6.34 -7.81
C ASN A 43 -13.95 5.64 -6.56
N ILE A 44 -15.23 5.86 -6.27
CA ILE A 44 -15.91 5.30 -5.10
C ILE A 44 -15.82 3.76 -5.01
N GLY A 45 -15.78 3.06 -6.14
CA GLY A 45 -15.60 1.60 -6.17
C GLY A 45 -14.24 1.15 -5.63
N VAL A 46 -13.18 1.94 -5.86
CA VAL A 46 -11.85 1.68 -5.30
C VAL A 46 -11.85 1.90 -3.79
N LEU A 47 -12.53 2.96 -3.31
CA LEU A 47 -12.67 3.22 -1.89
C LEU A 47 -13.42 2.09 -1.16
N LYS A 48 -14.49 1.59 -1.78
CA LYS A 48 -15.23 0.41 -1.29
C LYS A 48 -14.35 -0.83 -1.27
N ASN A 49 -13.54 -1.07 -2.31
CA ASN A 49 -12.62 -2.20 -2.31
C ASN A 49 -11.59 -2.12 -1.18
N TYR A 50 -11.05 -0.94 -0.88
CA TYR A 50 -10.17 -0.77 0.29
C TYR A 50 -10.88 -1.05 1.62
N GLN A 51 -12.15 -0.66 1.73
CA GLN A 51 -12.96 -0.97 2.90
C GLN A 51 -13.20 -2.48 3.01
N GLU A 52 -13.61 -3.16 1.94
CA GLU A 52 -13.80 -4.62 1.92
C GLU A 52 -12.53 -5.37 2.33
N VAL A 53 -11.38 -4.97 1.81
CA VAL A 53 -10.08 -5.57 2.17
C VAL A 53 -9.78 -5.34 3.65
N ARG A 54 -10.03 -4.13 4.17
CA ARG A 54 -9.85 -3.84 5.60
C ARG A 54 -10.76 -4.70 6.45
N ASP A 55 -12.05 -4.71 6.16
CA ASP A 55 -13.06 -5.43 6.93
C ASP A 55 -12.80 -6.94 6.90
N PHE A 56 -12.36 -7.48 5.75
CA PHE A 56 -11.89 -8.85 5.61
C PHE A 56 -10.76 -9.13 6.60
N TRP A 57 -9.67 -8.34 6.60
CA TRP A 57 -8.54 -8.58 7.51
C TRP A 57 -8.87 -8.33 8.99
N GLU A 58 -9.71 -7.35 9.30
CA GLU A 58 -10.19 -7.10 10.67
C GLU A 58 -11.01 -8.28 11.20
N SER A 59 -11.74 -9.01 10.34
CA SER A 59 -12.48 -10.20 10.76
C SER A 59 -11.58 -11.36 11.22
N TYR A 60 -10.31 -11.38 10.80
CA TYR A 60 -9.29 -12.36 11.23
C TYR A 60 -8.43 -11.88 12.40
N ARG A 61 -8.74 -10.72 12.97
CA ARG A 61 -8.00 -10.11 14.08
C ARG A 61 -8.27 -10.88 15.38
N ASN A 62 -7.39 -11.81 15.71
CA ASN A 62 -7.45 -12.65 16.92
C ASN A 62 -6.63 -12.00 18.06
N PRO A 63 -7.01 -12.11 19.36
CA PRO A 63 -6.25 -11.65 20.54
C PRO A 63 -4.73 -11.94 20.64
N THR A 64 -4.15 -12.77 19.77
CA THR A 64 -2.71 -13.03 19.68
C THR A 64 -1.94 -12.08 18.77
N GLU A 65 -2.63 -11.15 18.10
CA GLU A 65 -2.06 -10.14 17.18
C GLU A 65 -0.86 -9.33 17.72
N PRO A 66 -0.77 -8.97 19.03
CA PRO A 66 0.39 -8.27 19.57
C PRO A 66 1.68 -9.09 19.46
N LEU A 67 1.58 -10.41 19.65
CA LEU A 67 2.73 -11.32 19.59
C LEU A 67 3.25 -11.48 18.16
N PHE A 68 2.34 -11.60 17.19
CA PHE A 68 2.71 -11.67 15.77
C PHE A 68 3.37 -10.39 15.26
N LYS A 69 2.87 -9.22 15.67
CA LYS A 69 3.49 -7.93 15.30
C LYS A 69 4.90 -7.79 15.86
N ALA A 70 5.13 -8.23 17.10
CA ALA A 70 6.44 -8.17 17.74
C ALA A 70 7.45 -9.10 17.07
N THR A 71 7.08 -10.35 16.79
CA THR A 71 7.99 -11.33 16.15
C THR A 71 8.27 -10.98 14.69
N TYR A 72 7.26 -10.52 13.94
CA TYR A 72 7.43 -10.11 12.55
C TYR A 72 8.25 -8.82 12.43
N GLY A 73 8.05 -7.85 13.33
CA GLY A 73 8.89 -6.65 13.41
C GLY A 73 10.36 -6.97 13.69
N ALA A 74 10.63 -7.87 14.63
CA ALA A 74 11.99 -8.33 14.94
C ALA A 74 12.64 -9.10 13.77
N TYR A 75 11.86 -9.90 13.04
CA TYR A 75 12.32 -10.59 11.84
C TYR A 75 12.70 -9.62 10.70
N LEU A 76 11.93 -8.55 10.47
CA LEU A 76 12.27 -7.56 9.44
C LEU A 76 13.51 -6.74 9.82
N GLN A 77 13.63 -6.36 11.10
CA GLN A 77 14.80 -5.65 11.62
C GLN A 77 16.08 -6.49 11.52
N SER A 78 16.00 -7.81 11.76
CA SER A 78 17.16 -8.70 11.65
C SER A 78 17.57 -8.99 10.20
N ASN A 79 16.71 -8.72 9.22
CA ASN A 79 16.96 -8.88 7.78
C ASN A 79 17.33 -7.57 7.07
N ASN A 80 17.99 -6.63 7.78
CA ASN A 80 18.46 -5.34 7.25
C ASN A 80 17.36 -4.39 6.72
N GLN A 81 16.11 -4.56 7.16
CA GLN A 81 15.08 -3.53 6.97
C GLN A 81 14.97 -2.69 8.25
N GLU A 82 15.91 -1.77 8.46
CA GLU A 82 16.01 -0.94 9.69
C GLU A 82 14.75 -0.10 9.98
N GLY A 83 13.98 0.30 8.94
CA GLY A 83 12.70 0.99 9.12
C GLY A 83 11.53 0.10 9.54
N GLY A 84 11.72 -1.22 9.65
CA GLY A 84 10.64 -2.19 9.89
C GLY A 84 9.49 -2.07 8.88
N ILE A 85 8.26 -2.32 9.36
CA ILE A 85 7.02 -2.09 8.62
C ILE A 85 6.87 -0.62 8.18
N GLU A 86 7.61 0.35 8.73
CA GLU A 86 7.46 1.77 8.40
C GLU A 86 8.15 2.19 7.08
N SER A 87 8.87 1.30 6.42
CA SER A 87 9.56 1.57 5.14
C SER A 87 8.63 1.69 3.89
N TYR A 88 7.37 2.10 4.07
CA TYR A 88 6.39 2.32 3.00
C TYR A 88 6.81 3.40 1.98
N SER A 89 7.67 4.35 2.37
CA SER A 89 8.22 5.36 1.47
C SER A 89 9.12 4.78 0.36
N TYR A 90 9.72 3.60 0.57
CA TYR A 90 10.62 3.01 -0.43
C TYR A 90 9.86 2.49 -1.67
N VAL A 91 8.68 1.89 -1.48
CA VAL A 91 7.83 1.45 -2.59
C VAL A 91 7.43 2.63 -3.47
N VAL A 92 7.02 3.76 -2.86
CA VAL A 92 6.66 4.97 -3.61
C VAL A 92 7.87 5.55 -4.32
N ALA A 93 9.04 5.60 -3.68
CA ALA A 93 10.28 6.05 -4.33
C ALA A 93 10.65 5.20 -5.56
N LEU A 94 10.55 3.88 -5.46
CA LEU A 94 10.78 2.97 -6.57
C LEU A 94 9.78 3.19 -7.71
N LEU A 95 8.49 3.35 -7.39
CA LEU A 95 7.46 3.61 -8.38
C LEU A 95 7.71 4.95 -9.10
N VAL A 96 7.96 6.02 -8.35
CA VAL A 96 8.24 7.35 -8.92
C VAL A 96 9.48 7.31 -9.81
N ASN A 97 10.55 6.66 -9.38
CA ASN A 97 11.77 6.56 -10.20
C ASN A 97 11.55 5.72 -11.46
N TYR A 98 10.84 4.60 -11.37
CA TYR A 98 10.52 3.77 -12.54
C TYR A 98 9.70 4.56 -13.57
N TYR A 99 8.64 5.26 -13.12
CA TYR A 99 7.73 5.99 -14.00
C TYR A 99 8.27 7.33 -14.51
N LYS A 100 9.43 7.79 -14.01
CA LYS A 100 10.17 8.91 -14.64
C LYS A 100 10.75 8.53 -16.00
N GLU A 101 11.15 7.25 -16.16
CA GLU A 101 11.75 6.73 -17.38
C GLU A 101 10.75 5.97 -18.26
N HIS A 102 9.65 5.50 -17.66
CA HIS A 102 8.63 4.71 -18.33
C HIS A 102 7.27 5.36 -18.11
N SER A 103 6.69 6.04 -19.10
CA SER A 103 5.35 6.61 -18.95
C SER A 103 4.29 5.53 -18.71
N LEU A 104 3.28 5.86 -17.91
CA LEU A 104 2.08 5.04 -17.67
C LEU A 104 1.29 4.77 -18.97
#